data_AF-A0A9P7EDX6-F1
#
_entry.id   AF-A0A9P7EDX6-F1
#
_cell.length_a   1.000
_cell.length_b   1.000
_cell.length_c   1.000
_cell.angle_alpha   90.00
_cell.angle_beta   90.00
_cell.angle_gamma   90.00
#
_symmetry.space_group_name_H-M   'P 1'
#
loop_
_entity.id
_entity.type
_entity.pdbx_description
1 polymer ?
#
loop_
_entity_poly.entity_id
_entity_poly.type
_entity_poly.pdbx_seq_one_letter_code
_entity_poly.pdbx_strand_id
1 'polypeptide(L)'
;MNDSNFCKMIHMKRTLCCKYKQVENVIAESEKVFDRLDEAAPAASKKEWLASERIAQSSRINNPVVMDVYEINIKKALSKKEIKLRLLGEGNACNAAPACRSVATWISMGLAIEEAQIALVIELQRIGRRTTETQRLDI
;
A
#
# COMPACT_ATOMS: atom_id res chain seq x y z
N MET A 1 19.08 -29.62 31.63
CA MET A 1 17.67 -29.48 31.24
C MET A 1 17.36 -27.98 31.28
N ASN A 2 17.44 -27.30 30.14
CA ASN A 2 17.34 -25.84 30.04
C ASN A 2 15.86 -25.51 29.83
N ASP A 3 15.14 -25.19 30.90
CA ASP A 3 13.69 -25.02 30.84
C ASP A 3 13.31 -23.73 30.09
N SER A 4 12.95 -23.89 28.83
CA SER A 4 12.47 -22.83 27.94
C SER A 4 11.28 -22.07 28.54
N ASN A 5 10.44 -22.73 29.34
CA ASN A 5 9.27 -22.11 29.94
C ASN A 5 9.63 -21.22 31.13
N PHE A 6 10.59 -21.62 31.96
CA PHE A 6 11.13 -20.77 33.03
C PHE A 6 11.75 -19.49 32.46
N CYS A 7 12.58 -19.62 31.42
CA CYS A 7 13.16 -18.46 30.74
C CYS A 7 12.08 -17.53 30.14
N LYS A 8 11.03 -18.07 29.52
CA LYS A 8 9.90 -17.26 29.01
C LYS A 8 9.23 -16.45 30.12
N MET A 9 8.98 -17.06 31.28
CA MET A 9 8.34 -16.40 32.41
C MET A 9 9.19 -15.24 32.97
N ILE A 10 10.51 -15.44 33.09
CA ILE A 10 11.44 -14.38 33.53
C ILE A 10 11.44 -13.19 32.55
N HIS A 11 11.49 -13.47 31.24
CA HIS A 11 11.45 -12.41 30.23
C HIS A 11 10.09 -11.71 30.16
N MET A 12 9.00 -12.43 30.41
CA MET A 12 7.64 -11.90 30.34
C MET A 12 7.44 -10.72 31.30
N LYS A 13 7.95 -10.81 32.54
CA LYS A 13 7.89 -9.69 33.50
C LYS A 13 8.50 -8.42 32.92
N ARG A 14 9.71 -8.52 32.35
CA ARG A 14 10.42 -7.38 31.75
C ARG A 14 9.64 -6.83 30.56
N THR A 15 9.15 -7.70 29.67
CA THR A 15 8.36 -7.29 28.51
C THR A 15 7.08 -6.56 28.92
N LEU A 16 6.36 -7.07 29.93
CA LEU A 16 5.16 -6.43 30.45
C LEU A 16 5.47 -5.06 31.06
N CYS A 17 6.52 -4.94 31.88
CA CYS A 17 6.93 -3.66 32.44
C CYS A 17 7.32 -2.63 31.35
N CYS A 18 8.03 -3.05 30.31
CA CYS A 18 8.38 -2.18 29.19
C CYS A 18 7.15 -1.75 28.40
N LYS A 19 6.23 -2.69 28.09
CA LYS A 19 4.98 -2.38 27.38
C LYS A 19 4.09 -1.45 28.20
N TYR A 20 3.97 -1.67 29.50
CA TYR A 20 3.18 -0.81 30.38
C TYR A 20 3.65 0.64 30.32
N LYS A 21 4.96 0.89 30.49
CA LYS A 21 5.53 2.24 30.40
C LYS A 21 5.35 2.88 29.03
N GLN A 22 5.44 2.08 27.96
CA GLN A 22 5.19 2.57 26.60
C GLN A 22 3.73 2.99 26.42
N VAL A 23 2.80 2.14 26.87
CA VAL A 23 1.36 2.43 26.79
C VAL A 23 1.02 3.65 27.64
N GLU A 24 1.52 3.74 28.87
CA GLU A 24 1.32 4.89 29.77
C GLU A 24 1.67 6.23 29.09
N ASN A 25 2.76 6.27 28.33
CA ASN A 25 3.17 7.46 27.60
C ASN A 25 2.30 7.77 26.37
N VAL A 26 1.62 6.77 25.80
CA VAL A 26 0.90 6.88 24.52
C VAL A 26 -0.63 6.91 24.71
N ILE A 27 -1.17 6.54 25.88
CA ILE A 27 -2.62 6.54 26.15
C ILE A 27 -3.26 7.87 25.76
N ALA A 28 -2.72 8.99 26.26
CA ALA A 28 -3.31 10.30 26.02
C ALA A 28 -3.26 10.73 24.54
N GLU A 29 -2.29 10.24 23.78
CA GLU A 29 -2.24 10.47 22.33
C GLU A 29 -3.23 9.57 21.60
N SER A 30 -3.30 8.30 21.99
CA SER A 30 -4.24 7.33 21.44
C SER A 30 -5.69 7.74 21.64
N GLU A 31 -6.05 8.29 22.81
CA GLU A 31 -7.38 8.82 23.10
C GLU A 31 -7.73 9.95 22.13
N LYS A 32 -6.83 10.92 21.95
CA LYS A 32 -7.05 12.02 21.00
C LYS A 32 -7.20 11.53 19.56
N VAL A 33 -6.43 10.52 19.16
CA VAL A 33 -6.56 9.92 17.83
C VAL A 33 -7.90 9.20 17.69
N PHE A 34 -8.34 8.50 18.73
CA PHE A 34 -9.63 7.82 18.74
C PHE A 34 -10.79 8.82 18.66
N ASP A 35 -10.76 9.89 19.45
CA ASP A 35 -11.78 10.95 19.42
C ASP A 35 -11.88 11.58 18.04
N ARG A 36 -10.74 11.86 17.39
CA ARG A 36 -10.71 12.38 16.02
C ARG A 36 -11.32 11.41 15.00
N LEU A 37 -11.08 10.11 15.16
CA LEU A 37 -11.67 9.08 14.30
C LEU A 37 -13.18 8.99 14.52
N ASP A 38 -13.63 9.09 15.78
CA ASP A 38 -15.04 9.13 16.08
C ASP A 38 -15.68 10.40 15.50
N GLU A 39 -15.14 11.59 15.74
CA GLU A 39 -15.66 12.85 15.17
C GLU A 39 -15.75 12.83 13.64
N ALA A 40 -14.79 12.19 12.96
CA ALA A 40 -14.79 12.06 11.51
C ALA A 40 -15.88 11.11 10.97
N ALA A 41 -16.44 10.23 11.80
CA ALA A 41 -17.41 9.24 11.37
C ALA A 41 -18.83 9.85 11.25
N PRO A 42 -19.59 9.53 10.18
CA PRO A 42 -20.97 10.00 10.03
C PRO A 42 -21.90 9.49 11.15
N ALA A 43 -22.78 10.35 11.65
CA ALA A 43 -23.70 10.01 12.75
C ALA A 43 -24.61 8.82 12.46
N ALA A 44 -25.03 8.65 11.20
CA ALA A 44 -25.83 7.49 10.78
C ALA A 44 -25.05 6.18 10.94
N SER A 45 -23.79 6.15 10.51
CA SER A 45 -22.91 4.99 10.62
C SER A 45 -22.62 4.65 12.09
N LYS A 46 -22.36 5.65 12.94
CA LYS A 46 -22.18 5.42 14.39
C LYS A 46 -23.37 4.70 15.02
N LYS A 47 -24.59 5.14 14.69
CA LYS A 47 -25.83 4.52 15.20
C LYS A 47 -25.97 3.07 14.75
N GLU A 48 -25.67 2.80 13.49
CA GLU A 48 -25.70 1.45 12.92
C GLU A 48 -24.65 0.53 13.56
N TRP A 49 -23.42 1.01 13.75
CA TRP A 49 -22.35 0.26 14.40
C TRP A 49 -22.69 -0.07 15.85
N LEU A 50 -23.20 0.90 16.62
CA LEU A 50 -23.64 0.66 18.00
C LEU A 50 -24.79 -0.35 18.09
N ALA A 51 -25.72 -0.34 17.13
CA ALA A 51 -26.78 -1.34 17.08
C ALA A 51 -26.22 -2.73 16.77
N SER A 52 -25.32 -2.82 15.79
CA SER A 52 -24.68 -4.07 15.37
C SER A 52 -23.83 -4.67 16.49
N GLU A 53 -23.06 -3.84 17.21
CA GLU A 53 -22.29 -4.24 18.38
C GLU A 53 -23.18 -4.84 19.48
N ARG A 54 -24.30 -4.19 19.83
CA ARG A 54 -25.21 -4.71 20.86
C ARG A 54 -25.77 -6.08 20.48
N ILE A 55 -26.13 -6.26 19.20
CA ILE A 55 -26.65 -7.52 18.69
C ILE A 55 -25.56 -8.60 18.73
N ALA A 56 -24.34 -8.27 18.30
CA ALA A 56 -23.20 -9.18 18.34
C ALA A 56 -22.87 -9.62 19.78
N GLN A 57 -22.73 -8.68 20.72
CA GLN A 57 -22.38 -8.99 22.10
C GLN A 57 -23.46 -9.81 22.83
N SER A 58 -24.74 -9.50 22.60
CA SER A 58 -25.85 -10.24 23.21
C SER A 58 -26.01 -11.66 22.63
N SER A 59 -25.70 -11.85 21.35
CA SER A 59 -25.91 -13.12 20.64
C SER A 59 -24.66 -14.00 20.59
N ARG A 60 -23.50 -13.51 21.02
CA ARG A 60 -22.18 -14.16 20.83
C ARG A 60 -22.10 -15.62 21.29
N ILE A 61 -22.83 -15.99 22.34
CA ILE A 61 -22.81 -17.35 22.92
C ILE A 61 -23.63 -18.31 22.05
N ASN A 62 -24.76 -17.84 21.53
CA ASN A 62 -25.73 -18.68 20.83
C ASN A 62 -25.49 -18.71 19.31
N ASN A 63 -24.89 -17.64 18.76
CA ASN A 63 -24.56 -17.55 17.35
C ASN A 63 -23.23 -16.81 17.17
N PRO A 64 -22.11 -17.55 17.00
CA PRO A 64 -20.79 -16.94 16.83
C PRO A 64 -20.64 -16.18 15.51
N VAL A 65 -21.45 -16.47 14.48
CA VAL A 65 -21.40 -15.78 13.17
C VAL A 65 -21.74 -14.30 13.31
N VAL A 66 -22.51 -13.90 14.32
CA VAL A 66 -22.84 -12.48 14.55
C VAL A 66 -21.60 -11.66 14.96
N MET A 67 -20.51 -12.31 15.38
CA MET A 67 -19.24 -11.65 15.70
C MET A 67 -18.47 -11.21 14.45
N ASP A 68 -18.85 -11.65 13.25
CA ASP A 68 -18.18 -11.30 11.99
C ASP A 68 -18.29 -9.79 11.67
N VAL A 69 -19.13 -9.05 12.40
CA VAL A 69 -19.17 -7.57 12.37
C VAL A 69 -17.80 -6.94 12.71
N TYR A 70 -16.98 -7.63 13.51
CA TYR A 70 -15.63 -7.18 13.83
C TYR A 70 -14.58 -7.63 12.81
N GLU A 71 -14.95 -8.45 11.83
CA GLU A 71 -14.04 -8.91 10.79
C GLU A 71 -13.77 -7.78 9.79
N ILE A 72 -12.50 -7.43 9.65
CA ILE A 72 -12.06 -6.36 8.77
C ILE A 72 -11.98 -6.90 7.34
N ASN A 73 -13.04 -6.65 6.57
CA ASN A 73 -13.11 -7.07 5.16
C ASN A 73 -12.52 -5.99 4.24
N ILE A 74 -11.19 -5.82 4.30
CA ILE A 74 -10.49 -4.93 3.36
C ILE A 74 -10.36 -5.65 2.02
N LYS A 75 -11.00 -5.10 0.98
CA LYS A 75 -10.75 -5.54 -0.39
C LYS A 75 -9.26 -5.38 -0.67
N LYS A 76 -8.59 -6.49 -0.96
CA LYS A 76 -7.16 -6.51 -1.30
C LYS A 76 -6.93 -5.47 -2.39
N ALA A 77 -6.02 -4.54 -2.13
CA ALA A 77 -5.62 -3.57 -3.15
C ALA A 77 -5.11 -4.31 -4.38
N LEU A 78 -5.43 -3.78 -5.57
CA LEU A 78 -4.97 -4.34 -6.84
C LEU A 78 -3.45 -4.48 -6.80
N SER A 79 -2.97 -5.68 -7.11
CA SER A 79 -1.56 -5.95 -7.27
C SER A 79 -0.99 -5.11 -8.41
N LYS A 80 0.30 -4.75 -8.33
CA LYS A 80 1.02 -4.08 -9.43
C LYS A 80 0.85 -4.80 -10.77
N LYS A 81 0.73 -6.14 -10.76
CA LYS A 81 0.46 -6.94 -11.97
C LYS A 81 -0.96 -6.69 -12.52
N GLU A 82 -1.96 -6.63 -11.66
CA GLU A 82 -3.35 -6.38 -12.03
C GLU A 82 -3.54 -4.95 -12.51
N ILE A 83 -2.86 -3.99 -11.88
CA ILE A 83 -2.81 -2.58 -12.35
C ILE A 83 -2.20 -2.52 -13.76
N LYS A 84 -1.06 -3.20 -14.00
CA LYS A 84 -0.43 -3.27 -15.32
C LYS A 84 -1.35 -3.91 -16.37
N LEU A 85 -2.01 -5.02 -16.03
CA LEU A 85 -2.93 -5.71 -16.94
C LEU A 85 -4.12 -4.81 -17.31
N ARG A 86 -4.69 -4.10 -16.32
CA ARG A 86 -5.76 -3.14 -16.53
C ARG A 86 -5.33 -2.01 -17.46
N LEU A 87 -4.16 -1.41 -17.22
CA LEU A 87 -3.62 -0.35 -18.07
C LEU A 87 -3.37 -0.81 -19.51
N LEU A 88 -2.89 -2.04 -19.70
CA LEU A 88 -2.68 -2.63 -21.02
C LEU A 88 -4.02 -2.89 -21.75
N GLY A 89 -5.02 -3.40 -21.03
CA GLY A 89 -6.37 -3.61 -21.56
C GLY A 89 -7.06 -2.30 -21.97
N GLU A 90 -6.96 -1.26 -21.14
CA GLU A 90 -7.51 0.08 -21.42
C GLU A 90 -6.80 0.75 -22.61
N GLY A 91 -5.47 0.58 -22.72
CA GLY A 91 -4.69 1.06 -23.87
C GLY A 91 -5.10 0.39 -25.19
N ASN A 92 -5.37 -0.92 -25.19
CA ASN A 92 -5.78 -1.64 -26.38
C ASN A 92 -7.20 -1.28 -26.87
N ALA A 93 -8.13 -0.97 -25.96
CA ALA A 93 -9.47 -0.54 -26.33
C ALA A 93 -9.50 0.85 -26.98
N CYS A 94 -8.61 1.76 -26.57
CA CYS A 94 -8.50 3.11 -27.15
C CYS A 94 -7.84 3.12 -28.55
N ASN A 95 -7.08 2.09 -28.92
CA ASN A 95 -6.42 2.00 -30.22
C ASN A 95 -7.40 1.77 -31.40
N ALA A 96 -8.69 1.52 -31.13
CA ALA A 96 -9.72 1.40 -32.16
C ALA A 96 -10.25 2.76 -32.67
N ALA A 97 -9.93 3.87 -32.00
CA ALA A 97 -10.31 5.22 -32.42
C ALA A 97 -9.07 6.12 -32.54
N PRO A 98 -8.78 6.72 -33.71
CA PRO A 98 -7.55 7.51 -33.94
C PRO A 98 -7.44 8.79 -33.10
N ALA A 99 -8.47 9.15 -32.32
CA ALA A 99 -8.52 10.37 -31.51
C ALA A 99 -8.20 10.17 -30.01
N CYS A 100 -8.10 8.93 -29.50
CA CYS A 100 -7.82 8.67 -28.08
C CYS A 100 -6.45 7.99 -27.92
N ARG A 101 -5.36 8.76 -28.02
CA ARG A 101 -4.07 8.29 -27.49
C ARG A 101 -4.21 8.18 -25.97
N SER A 102 -4.33 6.95 -25.48
CA SER A 102 -4.42 6.66 -24.04
C SER A 102 -3.21 7.23 -23.30
N VAL A 103 -3.36 7.55 -22.02
CA VAL A 103 -2.24 7.98 -21.15
C VAL A 103 -1.09 6.97 -21.19
N ALA A 104 -1.39 5.68 -21.36
CA ALA A 104 -0.39 4.62 -21.51
C ALA A 104 0.46 4.77 -22.79
N THR A 105 -0.13 5.28 -23.88
CA THR A 105 0.60 5.57 -25.13
C THR A 105 1.61 6.69 -24.93
N TRP A 106 1.23 7.77 -24.23
CA TRP A 106 2.14 8.87 -23.89
C TRP A 106 3.27 8.44 -22.97
N ILE A 107 2.97 7.63 -21.95
CA ILE A 107 3.99 7.10 -21.04
C ILE A 107 4.96 6.18 -21.80
N SER A 108 4.44 5.32 -22.69
CA SER A 108 5.28 4.42 -23.49
C SER A 108 6.19 5.19 -24.46
N MET A 109 5.67 6.27 -25.06
CA MET A 109 6.46 7.15 -25.93
C MET A 109 7.54 7.90 -25.15
N GLY A 110 7.20 8.39 -23.94
CA GLY A 110 8.18 9.01 -23.04
C GLY A 110 9.31 8.05 -22.66
N LEU A 111 8.97 6.81 -22.29
CA LEU A 111 9.96 5.77 -21.97
C LEU A 111 10.85 5.44 -23.18
N ALA A 112 10.29 5.34 -24.38
CA ALA A 112 11.08 5.08 -25.59
C ALA A 112 12.06 6.22 -25.89
N ILE A 113 11.68 7.46 -25.62
CA ILE A 113 12.56 8.63 -25.76
C ILE A 113 13.68 8.58 -24.72
N GLU A 114 13.37 8.30 -23.45
CA GLU A 114 14.38 8.16 -22.40
C GLU A 114 15.37 7.04 -22.72
N GLU A 115 14.89 5.91 -23.23
CA GLU A 115 15.72 4.77 -23.63
C GLU A 115 16.67 5.13 -24.78
N ALA A 116 16.18 5.86 -25.80
CA ALA A 116 17.01 6.36 -26.89
C ALA A 116 18.06 7.38 -26.41
N GLN A 117 17.70 8.27 -25.47
CA GLN A 117 18.63 9.23 -24.88
C GLN A 117 19.74 8.52 -24.08
N ILE A 118 19.39 7.51 -23.29
CA ILE A 118 20.35 6.70 -22.55
C ILE A 118 21.31 5.97 -23.52
N ALA A 119 20.78 5.36 -24.58
CA ALA A 119 21.59 4.69 -25.59
C ALA A 119 22.58 5.65 -26.26
N LEU A 120 22.13 6.86 -26.63
CA LEU A 120 22.98 7.89 -27.21
C LEU A 120 24.08 8.34 -26.24
N VAL A 121 23.75 8.53 -24.97
CA VAL A 121 24.72 8.91 -23.93
C VAL A 121 25.77 7.80 -23.75
N ILE A 122 25.37 6.53 -23.77
CA ILE A 122 26.28 5.39 -23.69
C ILE A 122 27.24 5.38 -24.89
N GLU A 123 26.75 5.58 -26.12
CA GLU A 123 27.62 5.65 -27.31
C GLU A 123 28.57 6.85 -27.26
N LEU A 124 28.11 8.02 -26.83
CA LEU A 124 28.97 9.20 -26.65
C LEU A 124 30.06 8.97 -25.59
N GLN A 125 29.73 8.28 -24.49
CA GLN A 125 30.72 7.87 -23.49
C GLN A 125 31.72 6.87 -24.05
N ARG A 126 31.28 5.97 -24.94
CA ARG A 126 32.13 4.96 -25.61
C ARG A 126 33.11 5.59 -26.61
N ILE A 127 32.72 6.67 -27.29
CA ILE A 127 33.55 7.36 -28.30
C ILE A 127 34.65 8.21 -27.66
N GLY A 128 34.43 8.78 -26.46
CA GLY A 128 35.46 9.50 -25.71
C GLY A 128 35.95 10.83 -26.34
N ARG A 129 36.68 11.64 -25.55
CA ARG A 129 37.09 13.04 -25.83
C ARG A 129 37.97 13.31 -27.07
N ARG A 130 38.24 12.33 -27.95
CA ARG A 130 39.03 12.52 -29.18
C ARG A 130 38.26 12.01 -30.39
N THR A 131 37.32 12.82 -30.87
CA THR A 131 36.60 12.55 -32.12
C THR A 131 37.44 13.06 -33.30
N THR A 132 37.74 12.18 -34.25
CA THR A 132 38.16 12.55 -35.61
C THR A 132 36.88 12.86 -36.41
N GLU A 133 36.90 13.87 -37.28
CA GLU A 133 35.71 14.46 -37.95
C GLU A 133 34.77 13.44 -38.60
N THR A 134 35.27 12.27 -39.00
CA THR A 134 34.52 11.20 -39.64
C THR A 134 33.52 10.49 -38.72
N GLN A 135 33.74 10.41 -37.41
CA GLN A 135 32.81 9.75 -36.46
C GLN A 135 31.62 10.63 -36.05
N ARG A 136 31.64 11.93 -36.38
CA ARG A 136 30.53 12.85 -36.10
C ARG A 136 29.40 12.78 -37.13
N LEU A 137 29.63 12.15 -38.28
CA LEU A 137 28.67 12.05 -39.38
C LEU A 137 27.75 10.82 -39.28
N ASP A 138 28.08 9.86 -38.41
CA ASP A 138 27.35 8.58 -38.25
C ASP A 138 26.40 8.56 -37.01
N ILE A 139 26.23 9.69 -36.31
CA ILE A 139 25.26 9.86 -35.21
C ILE A 139 23.99 10.54 -35.73
#